data_AF-A0A1H6WEF3-F1
#
_entry.id   AF-A0A1H6WEF3-F1
#
_cell.length_a   1.000
_cell.length_b   1.000
_cell.length_c   1.000
_cell.angle_alpha   90.00
_cell.angle_beta   90.00
_cell.angle_gamma   90.00
#
_symmetry.space_group_name_H-M   'P 1'
#
loop_
_entity.id
_entity.type
_entity.pdbx_description
1 polymer ?
#
loop_
_entity_poly.entity_id
_entity_poly.type
_entity_poly.pdbx_seq_one_letter_code
_entity_poly.pdbx_strand_id
1 'polypeptide(L)'
;MEEGNVILSLIGPVGPMTDLDEYMTYRDRTIKALSLEEVLRAIQASKARYARFRDDVEVLAIEYAEHHPGQRPVIDGALRGAGFEGLAEEDPA
;
A
#
# COMPACT_ATOMS: atom_id res chain seq x y z
N MET A 1 0.31 -7.32 20.20
CA MET A 1 0.80 -7.88 18.92
C MET A 1 -0.38 -7.69 17.97
N GLU A 2 -0.37 -6.80 16.97
CA GLU A 2 0.03 -7.14 15.59
C GLU A 2 -0.05 -5.93 14.62
N GLU A 3 -0.05 -4.67 15.09
CA GLU A 3 -0.33 -3.51 14.20
C GLU A 3 0.76 -3.20 13.16
N GLY A 4 1.98 -3.73 13.33
CA GLY A 4 3.10 -3.45 12.42
C GLY A 4 3.31 -4.48 11.30
N ASN A 5 2.49 -5.54 11.25
CA ASN A 5 2.80 -6.71 10.41
C ASN A 5 2.46 -6.49 8.93
N VAL A 6 1.49 -5.63 8.61
CA VAL A 6 1.03 -5.41 7.23
C VAL A 6 2.08 -4.68 6.39
N ILE A 7 2.59 -3.55 6.88
CA ILE A 7 3.65 -2.78 6.19
C ILE A 7 4.93 -3.63 6.10
N LEU A 8 5.30 -4.35 7.15
CA LEU A 8 6.48 -5.23 7.13
C LEU A 8 6.35 -6.41 6.16
N SER A 9 5.14 -6.96 5.97
CA SER A 9 4.88 -8.01 4.97
C SER A 9 5.01 -7.50 3.54
N LEU A 10 4.80 -6.20 3.31
CA LEU A 10 4.91 -5.58 1.99
C LEU A 10 6.35 -5.23 1.59
N ILE A 11 7.24 -5.08 2.57
CA ILE A 11 8.67 -4.80 2.34
C ILE A 11 9.42 -6.07 1.86
N GLY A 12 8.73 -7.21 1.78
CA GLY A 12 9.24 -8.46 1.23
C GLY A 12 9.33 -9.57 2.27
N PRO A 13 9.50 -10.83 1.84
CA PRO A 13 9.62 -11.95 2.75
C PRO A 13 10.87 -11.81 3.62
N VAL A 14 10.78 -12.34 4.83
CA VAL A 14 11.95 -12.52 5.70
C VAL A 14 12.74 -13.72 5.19
N GLY A 15 13.60 -13.50 4.19
CA GLY A 15 14.45 -14.52 3.57
C GLY A 15 15.03 -14.08 2.21
N PRO A 16 16.06 -14.76 1.67
CA PRO A 16 16.61 -14.40 0.38
C PRO A 16 15.60 -14.74 -0.73
N MET A 17 14.90 -13.73 -1.25
CA MET A 17 14.31 -13.81 -2.59
C MET A 17 15.45 -13.71 -3.59
N THR A 18 15.66 -14.79 -4.32
CA THR A 18 16.76 -14.90 -5.30
C THR A 18 16.37 -14.39 -6.68
N ASP A 19 15.09 -14.07 -6.93
CA ASP A 19 14.57 -13.69 -8.24
C ASP A 19 13.56 -12.52 -8.16
N LEU A 20 13.67 -11.57 -9.10
CA LEU A 20 12.78 -10.40 -9.20
C LEU A 20 11.34 -10.81 -9.56
N ASP A 21 11.16 -11.83 -10.40
CA ASP A 21 9.83 -12.32 -10.80
C ASP A 21 9.11 -12.97 -9.62
N GLU A 22 9.84 -13.63 -8.73
CA GLU A 22 9.30 -14.19 -7.49
C GLU A 22 8.84 -13.09 -6.53
N TYR A 23 9.62 -12.01 -6.39
CA TYR A 23 9.23 -10.83 -5.62
C TYR A 23 7.99 -10.16 -6.18
N MET A 24 7.94 -9.91 -7.49
CA MET A 24 6.77 -9.29 -8.13
C MET A 24 5.51 -10.15 -7.98
N THR A 25 5.63 -11.48 -8.14
CA THR A 25 4.51 -12.41 -7.96
C THR A 25 4.00 -12.42 -6.52
N TYR A 26 4.91 -12.44 -5.54
CA TYR A 26 4.56 -12.35 -4.12
C TYR A 26 3.82 -11.05 -3.80
N ARG A 27 4.31 -9.93 -4.33
CA ARG A 27 3.76 -8.61 -4.10
C ARG A 27 2.35 -8.47 -4.69
N ASP A 28 2.15 -8.88 -5.93
CA ASP A 28 0.82 -8.89 -6.59
C ASP A 28 -0.19 -9.74 -5.81
N ARG A 29 0.20 -10.94 -5.34
CA ARG A 29 -0.66 -11.79 -4.51
C ARG A 29 -0.99 -11.14 -3.17
N THR A 30 0.00 -10.52 -2.54
CA THR A 30 -0.16 -9.85 -1.25
C THR A 30 -1.15 -8.69 -1.39
N ILE A 31 -0.99 -7.84 -2.42
CA ILE A 31 -1.86 -6.67 -2.63
C ILE A 31 -3.31 -7.08 -2.93
N LYS A 32 -3.51 -8.14 -3.73
CA LYS A 32 -4.85 -8.71 -3.99
C LYS A 32 -5.50 -9.31 -2.75
N ALA A 33 -4.73 -9.79 -1.79
CA ALA A 33 -5.23 -10.40 -0.56
C ALA A 33 -5.54 -9.36 0.53
N LEU A 34 -5.00 -8.13 0.41
CA LEU A 34 -5.23 -7.09 1.40
C LEU A 34 -6.70 -6.65 1.43
N SER A 35 -7.18 -6.37 2.63
CA SER A 35 -8.46 -5.69 2.83
C SER A 35 -8.29 -4.17 2.76
N LEU A 36 -9.36 -3.48 2.37
CA LEU A 36 -9.41 -2.01 2.39
C LEU A 36 -9.06 -1.47 3.78
N GLU A 37 -9.51 -2.13 4.84
CA GLU A 37 -9.27 -1.72 6.21
C GLU A 37 -7.77 -1.72 6.56
N GLU A 38 -7.03 -2.76 6.14
CA GLU A 38 -5.58 -2.85 6.35
C GLU A 38 -4.83 -1.72 5.66
N VAL A 39 -5.23 -1.37 4.44
CA VAL A 39 -4.64 -0.26 3.67
C VAL A 39 -4.91 1.08 4.34
N LEU A 40 -6.16 1.32 4.76
CA LEU A 40 -6.53 2.56 5.47
C LEU A 40 -5.77 2.72 6.79
N ARG A 41 -5.60 1.62 7.54
CA ARG A 41 -4.78 1.62 8.75
C ARG A 41 -3.32 1.94 8.46
N ALA A 42 -2.74 1.38 7.39
CA ALA A 42 -1.37 1.67 6.99
C ALA A 42 -1.18 3.16 6.62
N ILE A 43 -2.11 3.72 5.86
CA ILE A 43 -2.13 5.16 5.50
C ILE A 43 -2.20 6.03 6.75
N GLN A 44 -3.07 5.72 7.71
CA GLN A 44 -3.17 6.48 8.96
C GLN A 44 -1.93 6.34 9.84
N ALA A 45 -1.36 5.13 9.94
CA ALA A 45 -0.20 4.84 10.77
C ALA A 45 1.08 5.52 10.24
N SER A 46 1.15 5.79 8.93
CA SER A 46 2.29 6.46 8.30
C SER A 46 2.60 7.83 8.91
N LYS A 47 1.57 8.60 9.27
CA LYS A 47 1.69 9.95 9.85
C LYS A 47 2.29 9.94 11.26
N ALA A 48 2.02 8.89 12.05
CA ALA A 48 2.39 8.84 13.46
C ALA A 48 3.61 7.95 13.75
N ARG A 49 3.78 6.85 13.00
CA ARG A 49 4.68 5.75 13.38
C ARG A 49 5.73 5.42 12.32
N TYR A 50 5.47 5.77 11.07
CA TYR A 50 6.29 5.34 9.93
C TYR A 50 6.63 6.50 8.97
N ALA A 51 6.92 7.69 9.51
CA ALA A 51 7.29 8.85 8.69
C ALA A 51 8.49 8.57 7.75
N ARG A 52 9.36 7.62 8.11
CA ARG A 52 10.49 7.17 7.29
C ARG A 52 10.13 6.23 6.12
N PHE A 53 8.92 5.68 6.12
CA PHE A 53 8.38 4.76 5.11
C PHE A 53 7.20 5.39 4.38
N ARG A 54 7.23 6.73 4.25
CA ARG A 54 6.15 7.49 3.63
C ARG A 54 5.94 7.02 2.19
N ASP A 55 7.02 6.88 1.44
CA ASP A 55 7.01 6.46 0.04
C ASP A 55 6.47 5.03 -0.11
N ASP A 56 6.81 4.11 0.80
CA ASP A 56 6.32 2.73 0.77
C ASP A 56 4.79 2.66 0.95
N VAL A 57 4.23 3.53 1.80
CA VAL A 57 2.79 3.60 2.04
C VAL A 57 2.06 4.21 0.85
N GLU A 58 2.67 5.19 0.18
CA GLU A 58 2.12 5.78 -1.04
C GLU A 58 2.07 4.76 -2.18
N VAL A 59 3.17 4.04 -2.39
CA VAL A 59 3.23 2.96 -3.38
C VAL A 59 2.21 1.87 -3.09
N LEU A 60 2.07 1.43 -1.83
CA LEU A 60 1.03 0.49 -1.42
C LEU A 60 -0.37 0.97 -1.79
N ALA A 61 -0.68 2.23 -1.49
CA ALA A 61 -1.99 2.81 -1.72
C ALA A 61 -2.32 2.90 -3.21
N ILE A 62 -1.33 3.29 -4.04
CA ILE A 62 -1.45 3.33 -5.50
C ILE A 62 -1.77 1.94 -6.05
N GLU A 63 -0.94 0.95 -5.73
CA GLU A 63 -1.08 -0.39 -6.28
C GLU A 63 -2.35 -1.08 -5.83
N TYR A 64 -2.73 -0.88 -4.55
CA TYR A 64 -4.00 -1.38 -4.08
C TYR A 64 -5.17 -0.78 -4.86
N ALA A 65 -5.14 0.53 -5.14
CA ALA A 65 -6.19 1.20 -5.89
C ALA A 65 -6.23 0.75 -7.37
N GLU A 66 -5.10 0.40 -7.98
CA GLU A 66 -5.02 -0.20 -9.31
C GLU A 66 -5.69 -1.57 -9.36
N HIS A 67 -5.49 -2.40 -8.33
CA HIS A 67 -6.16 -3.70 -8.21
C HIS A 67 -7.64 -3.60 -7.82
N HIS A 68 -8.05 -2.51 -7.15
CA HIS A 68 -9.39 -2.30 -6.60
C HIS A 68 -9.96 -0.94 -7.03
N PRO A 69 -10.22 -0.71 -8.33
CA PRO A 69 -10.58 0.61 -8.86
C PRO A 69 -11.86 1.18 -8.23
N GLY A 70 -12.82 0.33 -7.84
CA GLY A 70 -14.03 0.75 -7.14
C GLY A 70 -13.79 1.35 -5.74
N GLN A 71 -12.61 1.14 -5.16
CA GLN A 71 -12.22 1.66 -3.85
C GLN A 71 -11.27 2.86 -3.94
N ARG A 72 -10.84 3.22 -5.16
CA ARG A 72 -9.95 4.36 -5.43
C ARG A 72 -10.39 5.67 -4.74
N PRO A 73 -11.68 6.08 -4.76
CA PRO A 73 -12.10 7.33 -4.12
C PRO A 73 -11.90 7.32 -2.60
N VAL A 74 -12.04 6.16 -1.96
CA VAL A 74 -11.86 6.00 -0.52
C VAL A 74 -10.38 6.12 -0.15
N ILE A 75 -9.51 5.55 -0.97
CA ILE A 75 -8.06 5.59 -0.77
C ILE A 75 -7.50 6.98 -1.03
N ASP A 76 -7.94 7.65 -2.09
CA ASP A 76 -7.56 9.05 -2.36
C ASP A 76 -7.91 9.96 -1.17
N GLY A 77 -9.13 9.83 -0.63
CA GLY A 77 -9.55 10.57 0.56
C GLY A 77 -8.67 10.27 1.79
N ALA A 78 -8.29 9.01 1.98
CA ALA A 78 -7.42 8.60 3.08
C ALA A 78 -6.00 9.16 2.96
N LEU A 79 -5.41 9.12 1.75
CA LEU A 79 -4.09 9.70 1.47
C LEU A 79 -4.08 11.21 1.76
N ARG A 80 -5.04 11.95 1.19
CA ARG A 80 -5.18 13.39 1.44
C ARG A 80 -5.37 13.70 2.94
N GLY A 81 -6.20 12.94 3.63
CA GLY A 81 -6.43 13.09 5.07
C GLY A 81 -5.18 12.80 5.92
N ALA A 82 -4.32 11.90 5.46
CA ALA A 82 -3.03 11.60 6.09
C ALA A 82 -1.92 12.61 5.71
N GLY A 83 -2.19 13.51 4.75
CA GLY A 83 -1.27 14.56 4.31
C GLY A 83 -0.39 14.19 3.12
N PHE A 84 -0.75 13.13 2.38
CA PHE A 84 -0.13 12.76 1.11
C PHE A 84 -0.77 13.51 -0.05
N GLU A 85 -0.12 13.44 -1.20
CA GLU A 85 -0.78 13.78 -2.46
C GLU A 85 -1.91 12.77 -2.74
N GLY A 86 -2.95 13.24 -3.42
CA GLY A 86 -4.03 12.37 -3.84
C GLY A 86 -3.59 11.44 -4.98
N LEU A 87 -4.37 10.40 -5.24
CA LEU A 87 -4.17 9.57 -6.41
C LEU A 87 -4.40 10.44 -7.65
N ALA A 88 -3.43 10.50 -8.56
CA ALA A 88 -3.57 11.20 -9.83
C ALA A 88 -4.84 10.72 -10.57
N GLU A 89 -5.57 11.60 -11.24
CA GLU A 89 -6.62 11.13 -12.14
C GLU A 89 -5.96 10.29 -13.23
N GLU A 90 -6.42 9.05 -13.46
CA GLU A 90 -5.97 8.31 -14.63
C GLU A 90 -6.44 9.09 -15.85
N ASP A 91 -5.49 9.73 -16.55
CA ASP A 91 -5.74 10.41 -17.82
C ASP A 91 -6.39 9.36 -18.75
N PRO A 92 -7.63 9.57 -19.22
CA PRO A 92 -8.22 8.66 -20.18
C PRO A 92 -7.46 8.81 -21.51
N ALA A 93 -6.53 7.88 -21.76
CA ALA A 93 -5.86 7.73 -23.05
C ALA A 93 -6.83 7.34 -24.18
#